data_AF-A0A4P2QT48-F1
#
_entry.id   AF-A0A4P2QT48-F1
#
_cell.length_a   1.000
_cell.length_b   1.000
_cell.length_c   1.000
_cell.angle_alpha   90.00
_cell.angle_beta   90.00
_cell.angle_gamma   90.00
#
_symmetry.space_group_name_H-M   'P 1'
#
loop_
_entity.id
_entity.type
_entity.pdbx_description
1 polymer ?
#
loop_
_entity_poly.entity_id
_entity_poly.type
_entity_poly.pdbx_seq_one_letter_code
_entity_poly.pdbx_strand_id
1 'polypeptide(L)'
;MVGADPFRDDAPLLISARIERQGAELVASLALRDSEGKTRWADGFSTSGACEVLVAGVGLAVAAQLLSMPERGSREPSPPGAAQAPQGAPGPVPSAQTPQGAPGPMPSAHGAQAPQAPSGHAQAPERPPRASPPPQAARAAPAPSGRVAPALPTSSGQGATAGPSEPLRIEAGLGATVGLGITPGVAAGTTLALGVRWSDWSVAVEGRGLVSLAKEVEGVPLGTTAFTAATVACLRGRHLFGCGLATLGAVRFAPEEPWDLRVRSKALLGIGARLGSAWRLSDRWSVHAHAEASGIVEEARLRRQVDHGVTPAPLYWTSPPLGAAFGLGVTASY
;
A
#
# COMPACT_ATOMS: atom_id res chain seq x y z
N MET A 1 27.72 -2.18 -40.11
CA MET A 1 27.80 -1.55 -38.77
C MET A 1 27.64 -2.65 -37.76
N VAL A 2 28.66 -2.90 -36.94
CA VAL A 2 28.60 -3.87 -35.83
C VAL A 2 28.09 -3.09 -34.62
N GLY A 3 26.92 -3.47 -34.08
CA GLY A 3 26.37 -2.83 -32.88
C GLY A 3 27.31 -3.07 -31.70
N ALA A 4 27.73 -2.00 -31.03
CA ALA A 4 28.45 -2.12 -29.77
C ALA A 4 27.54 -2.80 -28.74
N ASP A 5 28.09 -3.75 -27.97
CA ASP A 5 27.39 -4.32 -26.83
C ASP A 5 27.13 -3.21 -25.80
N PRO A 6 25.87 -2.89 -25.46
CA PRO A 6 25.56 -1.86 -24.48
C PRO A 6 25.93 -2.27 -23.04
N PHE A 7 26.29 -3.54 -22.81
CA PHE A 7 26.67 -4.06 -21.50
C PHE A 7 28.20 -4.06 -21.34
N ARG A 8 28.69 -3.37 -20.31
CA ARG A 8 30.10 -3.33 -19.95
C ARG A 8 30.28 -3.72 -18.48
N ASP A 9 31.37 -4.42 -18.18
CA ASP A 9 31.70 -4.85 -16.81
C ASP A 9 32.01 -3.65 -15.89
N ASP A 10 32.39 -2.50 -16.45
CA ASP A 10 32.68 -1.24 -15.74
C ASP A 10 31.49 -0.27 -15.71
N ALA A 11 30.28 -0.74 -16.03
CA ALA A 11 29.09 0.11 -16.02
C ALA A 11 28.82 0.67 -14.60
N PRO A 12 28.41 1.95 -14.47
CA PRO A 12 28.12 2.57 -13.17
C PRO A 12 26.85 2.03 -12.51
N LEU A 13 26.14 1.15 -13.22
CA LEU A 13 24.92 0.51 -12.79
C LEU A 13 25.00 -0.97 -13.13
N LEU A 14 24.77 -1.83 -12.14
CA LEU A 14 24.73 -3.28 -12.29
C LEU A 14 23.29 -3.76 -12.12
N ILE A 15 22.73 -4.38 -13.15
CA ILE A 15 21.46 -5.10 -13.05
C ILE A 15 21.76 -6.58 -12.87
N SER A 16 21.25 -7.16 -11.79
CA SER A 16 21.30 -8.59 -11.53
C SER A 16 19.89 -9.16 -11.59
N ALA A 17 19.75 -10.30 -12.28
CA ALA A 17 18.53 -11.09 -12.31
C ALA A 17 18.88 -12.54 -11.96
N ARG A 18 18.18 -13.12 -10.99
CA ARG A 18 18.35 -14.51 -10.56
C ARG A 18 17.02 -15.21 -10.70
N ILE A 19 16.97 -16.28 -11.49
CA ILE A 19 15.78 -17.11 -11.69
C ILE A 19 16.04 -18.48 -11.07
N GLU A 20 15.13 -18.92 -10.21
CA GLU A 20 15.23 -20.20 -9.51
C GLU A 20 13.91 -20.96 -9.56
N ARG A 21 13.99 -22.29 -9.59
CA ARG A 21 12.84 -23.16 -9.38
C ARG A 21 12.68 -23.45 -7.89
N GLN A 22 11.49 -23.24 -7.35
CA GLN A 22 11.13 -23.59 -5.98
C GLN A 22 9.83 -24.39 -5.94
N GLY A 23 9.96 -25.70 -5.73
CA GLY A 23 8.83 -26.61 -5.86
C GLY A 23 8.24 -26.53 -7.26
N ALA A 24 6.94 -26.21 -7.35
CA ALA A 24 6.23 -26.05 -8.62
C ALA A 24 6.32 -24.63 -9.23
N GLU A 25 6.88 -23.65 -8.53
CA GLU A 25 6.95 -22.26 -8.98
C GLU A 25 8.34 -21.90 -9.52
N LEU A 26 8.37 -21.00 -10.51
CA LEU A 26 9.58 -20.29 -10.93
C LEU A 26 9.56 -18.90 -10.28
N VAL A 27 10.68 -18.50 -9.68
CA VAL A 27 10.83 -17.21 -8.99
C VAL A 27 12.01 -16.47 -9.58
N ALA A 28 11.79 -15.22 -9.97
CA ALA A 28 12.84 -14.29 -10.38
C ALA A 28 13.04 -13.21 -9.31
N SER A 29 14.28 -12.86 -9.00
CA SER A 29 14.63 -11.67 -8.21
C SER A 29 15.51 -10.76 -9.02
N LEU A 30 15.23 -9.45 -8.98
CA LEU A 30 16.01 -8.40 -9.64
C LEU A 30 16.58 -7.41 -8.65
N ALA A 31 17.77 -6.92 -8.93
CA ALA A 31 18.34 -5.76 -8.24
C ALA A 31 19.17 -4.90 -9.20
N LEU A 32 19.00 -3.59 -9.10
CA LEU A 32 19.82 -2.55 -9.72
C LEU A 32 20.70 -1.94 -8.62
N ARG A 33 22.01 -2.02 -8.81
CA ARG A 33 23.02 -1.48 -7.88
C ARG A 33 23.85 -0.40 -8.57
N ASP A 34 24.34 0.56 -7.82
CA ASP A 34 25.34 1.50 -8.32
C ASP A 34 26.77 0.97 -8.14
N SER A 35 27.76 1.76 -8.57
CA SER A 35 29.19 1.42 -8.50
C SER A 35 29.72 1.21 -7.07
N GLU A 36 29.01 1.70 -6.05
CA GLU A 36 29.35 1.48 -4.64
C GLU A 36 28.74 0.16 -4.11
N GLY A 37 28.00 -0.56 -4.95
CA GLY A 37 27.27 -1.77 -4.57
C GLY A 37 25.93 -1.50 -3.88
N LYS A 38 25.56 -0.22 -3.72
CA LYS A 38 24.32 0.19 -3.06
C LYS A 38 23.13 -0.09 -3.96
N THR A 39 22.11 -0.73 -3.40
CA THR A 39 20.88 -1.06 -4.14
C THR A 39 20.05 0.19 -4.37
N ARG A 40 19.77 0.49 -5.65
CA ARG A 40 18.90 1.58 -6.08
C ARG A 40 17.46 1.12 -6.30
N TRP A 41 17.29 -0.15 -6.68
CA TRP A 41 15.99 -0.76 -6.94
C TRP A 41 16.09 -2.29 -6.80
N ALA A 42 15.02 -2.91 -6.31
CA ALA A 42 14.87 -4.36 -6.27
C ALA A 42 13.42 -4.76 -6.55
N ASP A 43 13.24 -5.94 -7.14
CA ASP A 43 11.92 -6.51 -7.43
C ASP A 43 11.96 -8.04 -7.42
N GLY A 44 10.80 -8.67 -7.33
CA GLY A 44 10.67 -10.12 -7.38
C GLY A 44 9.41 -10.54 -8.12
N PHE A 45 9.49 -11.61 -8.89
CA PHE A 45 8.39 -12.17 -9.67
C PHE A 45 8.27 -13.65 -9.36
N SER A 46 7.05 -14.17 -9.33
CA SER A 46 6.82 -15.61 -9.26
C SER A 46 5.72 -15.99 -10.24
N THR A 47 5.82 -17.20 -10.79
CA THR A 47 4.76 -17.80 -11.59
C THR A 47 4.76 -19.31 -11.43
N SER A 48 3.57 -19.88 -11.31
CA SER A 48 3.34 -21.32 -11.45
C SER A 48 3.20 -21.74 -12.92
N GLY A 49 3.15 -20.78 -13.84
CA GLY A 49 2.99 -20.99 -15.28
C GLY A 49 4.32 -21.14 -16.05
N ALA A 50 4.24 -20.91 -17.35
CA ALA A 50 5.39 -21.03 -18.25
C ALA A 50 6.50 -20.02 -17.93
N CYS A 51 7.76 -20.46 -18.09
CA CYS A 51 8.96 -19.63 -17.90
C CYS A 51 8.91 -18.33 -18.73
N GLU A 52 8.28 -18.38 -19.91
CA GLU A 52 8.08 -17.24 -20.82
C GLU A 52 7.35 -16.08 -20.14
N VAL A 53 6.33 -16.34 -19.34
CA VAL A 53 5.57 -15.31 -18.60
C VAL A 53 6.48 -14.63 -17.56
N LEU A 54 7.31 -15.41 -16.88
CA LEU A 54 8.27 -14.88 -15.92
C LEU A 54 9.29 -13.98 -16.62
N VAL A 55 9.93 -14.48 -17.67
CA VAL A 55 10.97 -13.76 -18.41
C VAL A 55 10.43 -12.49 -19.05
N ALA A 56 9.22 -12.51 -19.61
CA ALA A 56 8.55 -11.33 -20.14
C ALA A 56 8.31 -10.28 -19.03
N GLY A 57 7.83 -10.70 -17.85
CA GLY A 57 7.64 -9.82 -16.70
C GLY A 57 8.94 -9.20 -16.19
N VAL A 58 10.01 -10.01 -16.10
CA VAL A 58 11.37 -9.58 -15.75
C VAL A 58 11.87 -8.52 -16.74
N GLY A 59 11.77 -8.79 -18.04
CA GLY A 59 12.19 -7.87 -19.10
C GLY A 59 11.42 -6.55 -19.08
N LEU A 60 10.10 -6.60 -18.90
CA LEU A 60 9.26 -5.40 -18.81
C LEU A 60 9.61 -4.54 -17.59
N ALA A 61 9.88 -5.17 -16.44
CA ALA A 61 10.28 -4.46 -15.23
C ALA A 61 11.63 -3.76 -15.38
N VAL A 62 12.61 -4.43 -16.00
CA VAL A 62 13.90 -3.82 -16.35
C VAL A 62 13.69 -2.62 -17.28
N ALA A 63 12.91 -2.78 -18.36
CA ALA A 63 12.65 -1.71 -19.31
C ALA A 63 11.99 -0.49 -18.64
N ALA A 64 10.94 -0.71 -17.84
CA ALA A 64 10.25 0.35 -17.12
C ALA A 64 11.20 1.10 -16.17
N GLN A 65 12.08 0.38 -15.47
CA GLN A 65 13.06 0.98 -14.58
C GLN A 65 14.11 1.80 -15.34
N LEU A 66 14.59 1.30 -16.48
CA LEU A 66 15.53 2.03 -17.34
C LEU A 66 14.89 3.32 -17.89
N LEU A 67 13.63 3.27 -18.33
CA LEU A 67 12.89 4.42 -18.83
C LEU A 67 12.52 5.44 -17.76
N SER A 68 12.40 5.01 -16.49
CA SER A 68 12.09 5.89 -15.37
C SER A 68 13.32 6.61 -14.80
N MET A 69 14.53 6.20 -15.20
CA MET A 69 15.73 6.90 -14.77
C MET A 69 15.78 8.25 -15.48
N PRO A 70 15.98 9.36 -14.74
CA PRO A 70 16.20 10.65 -15.39
C PRO A 70 17.38 10.47 -16.34
N GLU A 71 17.21 10.84 -17.60
CA GLU A 71 18.32 10.87 -18.55
C GLU A 71 19.41 11.67 -17.85
N ARG A 72 20.50 11.00 -17.46
CA ARG A 72 21.72 11.69 -17.07
C ARG A 72 22.16 12.32 -18.36
N GLY A 73 21.60 13.50 -18.66
CA GLY A 73 21.82 14.22 -19.89
C GLY A 73 23.30 14.14 -20.10
N SER A 74 23.70 13.47 -21.19
CA SER A 74 25.08 13.29 -21.59
C SER A 74 25.70 14.64 -21.35
N ARG A 75 26.49 14.74 -20.27
CA ARG A 75 27.07 16.01 -19.87
C ARG A 75 28.08 16.21 -20.98
N GLU A 76 27.61 16.88 -22.04
CA GLU A 76 28.37 17.08 -23.25
C GLU A 76 29.69 17.62 -22.75
N PRO A 77 30.80 16.87 -22.95
CA PRO A 77 32.07 17.23 -22.36
C PRO A 77 32.28 18.68 -22.72
N SER A 78 32.24 19.56 -21.72
CA SER A 78 32.20 20.99 -21.96
C SER A 78 33.35 21.29 -22.92
N PRO A 79 33.09 21.94 -24.07
CA PRO A 79 34.09 22.10 -25.10
C PRO A 79 35.38 22.59 -24.44
N PRO A 80 36.53 21.95 -24.73
CA PRO A 80 37.80 22.29 -24.10
C PRO A 80 37.96 23.80 -24.18
N GLY A 81 38.05 24.43 -23.01
CA GLY A 81 37.72 25.83 -22.82
C GLY A 81 38.26 26.72 -23.92
N ALA A 82 37.38 27.53 -24.50
CA ALA A 82 37.81 28.81 -25.03
C ALA A 82 38.61 29.47 -23.90
N ALA A 83 39.90 29.67 -24.15
CA ALA A 83 40.86 30.22 -23.21
C ALA A 83 40.21 31.36 -22.42
N GLN A 84 40.04 31.17 -21.11
CA GLN A 84 39.62 32.25 -20.23
C GLN A 84 40.64 33.38 -20.40
N ALA A 85 40.17 34.51 -20.92
CA ALA A 85 40.97 35.72 -20.97
C ALA A 85 41.51 36.01 -19.56
N PRO A 86 42.74 36.54 -19.42
CA PRO A 86 43.34 36.84 -18.13
C PRO A 86 42.40 37.69 -17.29
N GLN A 87 41.85 37.10 -16.23
CA GLN A 87 41.09 37.85 -15.24
C GLN A 87 42.04 38.80 -14.54
N GLY A 88 41.71 40.09 -14.62
CA GLY A 88 42.45 41.18 -14.01
C GLY A 88 42.59 41.02 -12.49
N ALA A 89 43.59 41.74 -11.99
CA ALA A 89 44.16 41.76 -10.66
C ALA A 89 43.21 41.49 -9.47
N PRO A 90 43.71 40.83 -8.40
CA PRO A 90 42.97 40.56 -7.17
C PRO A 90 42.66 41.86 -6.42
N GLY A 91 41.37 42.08 -6.14
CA GLY A 91 40.92 43.06 -5.15
C GLY A 91 41.19 42.59 -3.72
N PRO A 92 41.31 43.52 -2.75
CA PRO A 92 41.70 43.23 -1.38
C PRO A 92 40.65 42.40 -0.63
N VAL A 93 41.16 41.45 0.15
CA VAL A 93 40.44 40.46 0.95
C VAL A 93 39.80 41.13 2.18
N PRO A 94 38.48 40.98 2.43
CA PRO A 94 37.87 41.32 3.71
C PRO A 94 38.19 40.27 4.78
N SER A 95 38.66 40.76 5.92
CA SER A 95 39.09 39.99 7.09
C SER A 95 38.04 39.02 7.64
N ALA A 96 38.57 37.89 8.13
CA ALA A 96 37.89 36.86 8.87
C ALA A 96 37.15 37.38 10.13
N GLN A 97 35.94 36.86 10.34
CA GLN A 97 35.34 36.78 11.67
C GLN A 97 34.99 35.33 11.98
N THR A 98 35.58 34.85 13.07
CA THR A 98 35.40 33.52 13.66
C THR A 98 34.25 33.57 14.66
N PRO A 99 33.19 32.75 14.53
CA PRO A 99 32.32 32.45 15.66
C PRO A 99 32.87 31.20 16.38
N GLN A 100 33.52 31.45 17.51
CA GLN A 100 33.97 30.45 18.46
C GLN A 100 32.76 29.99 19.27
N GLY A 101 32.09 28.92 18.83
CA GLY A 101 30.95 28.29 19.51
C GLY A 101 31.38 27.05 20.30
N ALA A 102 31.06 27.03 21.59
CA ALA A 102 31.55 26.11 22.61
C ALA A 102 31.21 24.61 22.39
N PRO A 103 32.04 23.69 22.92
CA PRO A 103 31.73 22.26 22.98
C PRO A 103 30.66 21.97 24.05
N GLY A 104 29.54 21.40 23.64
CA GLY A 104 28.51 20.86 24.54
C GLY A 104 28.98 19.56 25.22
N PRO A 105 28.42 19.23 26.40
CA PRO A 105 28.86 18.12 27.23
C PRO A 105 28.49 16.75 26.64
N MET A 106 29.41 15.79 26.78
CA MET A 106 29.20 14.38 26.48
C MET A 106 28.03 13.78 27.29
N PRO A 107 27.16 12.96 26.68
CA PRO A 107 26.30 12.06 27.44
C PRO A 107 27.16 10.92 28.02
N SER A 108 27.09 10.79 29.34
CA SER A 108 27.68 9.72 30.12
C SER A 108 27.34 8.33 29.56
N ALA A 109 28.38 7.52 29.38
CA ALA A 109 28.26 6.07 29.28
C ALA A 109 27.57 5.53 30.53
N HIS A 110 26.38 4.96 30.36
CA HIS A 110 25.72 4.13 31.37
C HIS A 110 25.74 2.69 30.90
N GLY A 111 26.50 1.88 31.65
CA GLY A 111 26.14 0.50 31.96
C GLY A 111 26.28 -0.50 30.83
N ALA A 112 27.47 -1.09 30.73
CA ALA A 112 27.58 -2.48 30.32
C ALA A 112 26.83 -3.36 31.35
N GLN A 113 25.59 -3.74 31.03
CA GLN A 113 24.93 -4.86 31.70
C GLN A 113 25.34 -6.16 31.01
N ALA A 114 25.92 -7.06 31.81
CA ALA A 114 26.32 -8.39 31.40
C ALA A 114 25.12 -9.22 30.89
N PRO A 115 25.35 -10.22 30.01
CA PRO A 115 24.31 -11.15 29.61
C PRO A 115 23.85 -11.98 30.82
N GLN A 116 22.61 -11.74 31.27
CA GLN A 116 21.95 -12.70 32.16
C GLN A 116 21.56 -13.93 31.34
N ALA A 117 22.11 -15.08 31.74
CA ALA A 117 21.71 -16.37 31.24
C ALA A 117 20.20 -16.61 31.49
N PRO A 118 19.43 -17.13 30.51
CA PRO A 118 18.07 -17.57 30.77
C PRO A 118 18.11 -18.80 31.67
N SER A 119 17.81 -18.57 32.95
CA SER A 119 17.47 -19.62 33.91
C SER A 119 16.13 -20.23 33.53
N GLY A 120 16.06 -21.56 33.65
CA GLY A 120 15.00 -22.39 33.10
C GLY A 120 13.58 -21.96 33.45
N HIS A 121 12.72 -21.98 32.43
CA HIS A 121 11.29 -22.05 32.65
C HIS A 121 10.90 -23.48 32.99
N ALA A 122 10.63 -23.64 34.28
CA ALA A 122 9.85 -24.70 34.87
C ALA A 122 8.62 -25.02 34.01
N GLN A 123 8.40 -26.32 33.83
CA GLN A 123 7.18 -26.89 33.28
C GLN A 123 5.96 -26.31 33.99
N ALA A 124 5.06 -25.70 33.21
CA ALA A 124 3.76 -25.32 33.70
C ALA A 124 2.93 -26.59 34.01
N PRO A 125 2.23 -26.64 35.15
CA PRO A 125 1.42 -27.79 35.54
C PRO A 125 0.26 -28.01 34.56
N GLU A 126 0.10 -29.29 34.23
CA GLU A 126 -0.97 -29.87 33.44
C GLU A 126 -2.34 -29.40 33.95
N ARG A 127 -3.12 -28.77 33.06
CA ARG A 127 -4.43 -28.20 33.42
C ARG A 127 -5.44 -29.35 33.53
N PRO A 128 -6.18 -29.47 34.65
CA PRO A 128 -7.20 -30.51 34.81
C PRO A 128 -8.35 -30.34 33.80
N PRO A 129 -9.07 -31.44 33.48
CA PRO A 129 -10.14 -31.45 32.49
C PRO A 129 -11.26 -30.46 32.85
N ARG A 130 -11.68 -29.65 31.88
CA ARG A 130 -12.81 -28.73 32.01
C ARG A 130 -14.09 -29.52 32.25
N ALA A 131 -14.77 -29.23 33.35
CA ALA A 131 -16.11 -29.70 33.65
C ALA A 131 -17.12 -29.21 32.60
N SER A 132 -18.09 -30.07 32.27
CA SER A 132 -19.20 -29.81 31.36
C SER A 132 -20.08 -28.64 31.84
N PRO A 133 -20.61 -27.81 30.91
CA PRO A 133 -21.50 -26.71 31.28
C PRO A 133 -22.84 -27.23 31.83
N PRO A 134 -23.46 -26.51 32.79
CA PRO A 134 -24.76 -26.88 33.35
C PRO A 134 -25.90 -26.74 32.32
N PRO A 135 -26.98 -27.53 32.47
CA PRO A 135 -28.16 -27.45 31.61
C PRO A 135 -28.81 -26.07 31.72
N GLN A 136 -28.95 -25.38 30.58
CA GLN A 136 -29.67 -24.12 30.50
C GLN A 136 -31.13 -24.32 30.90
N ALA A 137 -31.55 -23.63 31.96
CA ALA A 137 -32.95 -23.55 32.36
C ALA A 137 -33.79 -22.99 31.20
N ALA A 138 -34.80 -23.75 30.80
CA ALA A 138 -35.79 -23.34 29.82
C ALA A 138 -36.47 -22.04 30.29
N ARG A 139 -36.19 -20.95 29.58
CA ARG A 139 -36.84 -19.66 29.80
C ARG A 139 -38.30 -19.79 29.38
N ALA A 140 -39.21 -19.59 30.32
CA ALA A 140 -40.65 -19.61 30.08
C ALA A 140 -41.02 -18.61 28.96
N ALA A 141 -41.86 -19.09 28.03
CA ALA A 141 -42.40 -18.30 26.94
C ALA A 141 -43.21 -17.11 27.48
N PRO A 142 -43.01 -15.88 26.98
CA PRO A 142 -43.86 -14.76 27.32
C PRO A 142 -45.29 -14.97 26.79
N ALA A 143 -46.27 -14.59 27.60
CA ALA A 143 -47.69 -14.69 27.31
C ALA A 143 -48.09 -13.94 26.01
N PRO A 144 -49.12 -14.40 25.28
CA PRO A 144 -49.58 -13.76 24.05
C PRO A 144 -50.21 -12.40 24.35
N SER A 145 -49.48 -11.33 24.05
CA SER A 145 -50.02 -9.97 24.02
C SER A 145 -51.13 -9.89 22.97
N GLY A 146 -52.30 -9.41 23.41
CA GLY A 146 -53.51 -9.28 22.61
C GLY A 146 -53.27 -8.60 21.26
N ARG A 147 -53.64 -9.32 20.20
CA ARG A 147 -53.62 -8.89 18.80
C ARG A 147 -54.70 -7.83 18.60
N VAL A 148 -54.37 -6.56 18.79
CA VAL A 148 -55.15 -5.45 18.26
C VAL A 148 -55.04 -5.54 16.74
N ALA A 149 -56.15 -5.81 16.06
CA ALA A 149 -56.22 -5.85 14.60
C ALA A 149 -55.80 -4.46 14.07
N PRO A 150 -54.69 -4.36 13.31
CA PRO A 150 -54.34 -3.10 12.67
C PRO A 150 -55.42 -2.78 11.66
N ALA A 151 -56.08 -1.64 11.81
CA ALA A 151 -56.93 -1.10 10.76
C ALA A 151 -56.08 -1.03 9.49
N LEU A 152 -56.51 -1.77 8.45
CA LEU A 152 -55.88 -1.75 7.14
C LEU A 152 -55.85 -0.30 6.66
N PRO A 153 -54.67 0.30 6.43
CA PRO A 153 -54.61 1.60 5.81
C PRO A 153 -55.25 1.45 4.43
N THR A 154 -56.38 2.13 4.24
CA THR A 154 -57.08 2.23 2.97
C THR A 154 -56.06 2.80 1.97
N SER A 155 -55.56 1.92 1.10
CA SER A 155 -54.64 2.28 0.02
C SER A 155 -55.42 3.11 -0.97
N SER A 156 -55.44 4.42 -0.74
CA SER A 156 -55.88 5.41 -1.72
C SER A 156 -54.92 5.30 -2.89
N GLY A 157 -55.36 4.58 -3.93
CA GLY A 157 -54.66 4.39 -5.20
C GLY A 157 -54.52 5.70 -5.98
N GLN A 158 -53.76 6.65 -5.44
CA GLN A 158 -53.12 7.68 -6.24
C GLN A 158 -52.03 6.97 -7.04
N GLY A 159 -52.35 6.70 -8.31
CA GLY A 159 -51.39 6.19 -9.28
C GLY A 159 -50.12 7.01 -9.20
N ALA A 160 -49.03 6.39 -8.78
CA ALA A 160 -47.72 7.00 -8.78
C ALA A 160 -47.37 7.27 -10.24
N THR A 161 -47.67 8.48 -10.71
CA THR A 161 -47.22 8.99 -11.99
C THR A 161 -45.70 8.89 -11.97
N ALA A 162 -45.13 7.96 -12.74
CA ALA A 162 -43.69 7.77 -12.81
C ALA A 162 -43.07 9.12 -13.19
N GLY A 163 -42.38 9.74 -12.22
CA GLY A 163 -41.68 10.99 -12.46
C GLY A 163 -40.68 10.82 -13.61
N PRO A 164 -40.38 11.87 -14.37
CA PRO A 164 -39.41 11.81 -15.45
C PRO A 164 -38.09 11.20 -14.94
N SER A 165 -37.61 10.17 -15.62
CA SER A 165 -36.34 9.51 -15.29
C SER A 165 -35.21 10.53 -15.34
N GLU A 166 -34.48 10.71 -14.24
CA GLU A 166 -33.31 11.60 -14.23
C GLU A 166 -32.30 11.18 -15.31
N PRO A 167 -31.67 12.14 -16.01
CA PRO A 167 -30.67 11.84 -17.02
C PRO A 167 -29.46 11.14 -16.38
N LEU A 168 -28.88 10.18 -17.11
CA LEU A 168 -27.63 9.53 -16.77
C LEU A 168 -26.51 10.58 -16.69
N ARG A 169 -25.73 10.58 -15.61
CA ARG A 169 -24.59 11.50 -15.41
C ARG A 169 -23.30 10.71 -15.29
N ILE A 170 -22.23 11.24 -15.87
CA ILE A 170 -20.89 10.66 -15.74
C ILE A 170 -20.16 11.41 -14.62
N GLU A 171 -19.49 10.69 -13.74
CA GLU A 171 -18.74 11.26 -12.62
C GLU A 171 -17.26 10.85 -12.70
N ALA A 172 -16.37 11.81 -12.44
CA ALA A 172 -14.94 11.59 -12.31
C ALA A 172 -14.44 12.19 -10.98
N GLY A 173 -13.63 11.45 -10.24
CA GLY A 173 -13.18 11.85 -8.91
C GLY A 173 -11.68 11.69 -8.69
N LEU A 174 -11.15 12.55 -7.83
CA LEU A 174 -9.78 12.51 -7.33
C LEU A 174 -9.80 12.76 -5.83
N GLY A 175 -9.00 12.02 -5.07
CA GLY A 175 -8.91 12.19 -3.63
C GLY A 175 -7.61 11.71 -3.01
N ALA A 176 -7.50 11.94 -1.71
CA ALA A 176 -6.47 11.40 -0.85
C ALA A 176 -7.09 10.38 0.11
N THR A 177 -6.31 9.39 0.55
CA THR A 177 -6.78 8.33 1.42
C THR A 177 -5.70 7.93 2.41
N VAL A 178 -6.10 7.67 3.65
CA VAL A 178 -5.28 7.08 4.70
C VAL A 178 -5.90 5.74 5.08
N GLY A 179 -5.09 4.69 5.11
CA GLY A 179 -5.53 3.32 5.35
C GLY A 179 -4.81 2.64 6.50
N LEU A 180 -5.47 1.66 7.10
CA LEU A 180 -4.98 0.76 8.14
C LEU A 180 -5.26 -0.69 7.70
N GLY A 181 -4.31 -1.60 7.93
CA GLY A 181 -4.49 -3.03 7.68
C GLY A 181 -4.26 -3.50 6.24
N ILE A 182 -4.17 -2.59 5.27
CA ILE A 182 -3.81 -2.93 3.87
C ILE A 182 -2.29 -3.13 3.73
N THR A 183 -1.51 -2.30 4.42
CA THR A 183 -0.04 -2.39 4.53
C THR A 183 0.35 -2.54 6.01
N PRO A 184 1.61 -2.86 6.33
CA PRO A 184 2.11 -2.70 7.69
C PRO A 184 1.88 -1.27 8.18
N GLY A 185 1.28 -1.10 9.36
CA GLY A 185 1.01 0.21 9.95
C GLY A 185 -0.03 1.05 9.20
N VAL A 186 0.24 2.36 9.15
CA VAL A 186 -0.60 3.36 8.46
C VAL A 186 -0.10 3.53 7.04
N ALA A 187 -0.99 3.57 6.07
CA ALA A 187 -0.69 3.96 4.69
C ALA A 187 -1.37 5.29 4.33
N ALA A 188 -0.76 6.04 3.42
CA ALA A 188 -1.35 7.22 2.81
C ALA A 188 -1.20 7.16 1.29
N GLY A 189 -2.12 7.80 0.56
CA GLY A 189 -2.09 7.72 -0.88
C GLY A 189 -3.18 8.51 -1.60
N THR A 190 -3.30 8.24 -2.89
CA THR A 190 -4.24 8.91 -3.79
C THR A 190 -5.29 7.93 -4.31
N THR A 191 -6.46 8.48 -4.61
CA THR A 191 -7.61 7.74 -5.15
C THR A 191 -8.11 8.43 -6.41
N LEU A 192 -8.35 7.65 -7.46
CA LEU A 192 -8.98 8.06 -8.71
C LEU A 192 -10.29 7.30 -8.86
N ALA A 193 -11.35 7.96 -9.31
CA ALA A 193 -12.67 7.35 -9.48
C ALA A 193 -13.28 7.72 -10.84
N LEU A 194 -13.94 6.77 -11.48
CA LEU A 194 -14.76 6.97 -12.67
C LEU A 194 -16.07 6.22 -12.49
N GLY A 195 -17.19 6.88 -12.70
CA GLY A 195 -18.50 6.28 -12.45
C GLY A 195 -19.64 6.90 -13.23
N VAL A 196 -20.79 6.30 -13.03
CA VAL A 196 -22.08 6.74 -13.58
C VAL A 196 -23.10 6.84 -12.47
N ARG A 197 -23.97 7.86 -12.57
CA ARG A 197 -25.04 8.14 -11.61
C ARG A 197 -26.38 8.20 -12.33
N TRP A 198 -27.38 7.54 -11.75
CA TRP A 198 -28.76 7.60 -12.19
C TRP A 198 -29.67 7.66 -10.96
N SER A 199 -30.47 8.71 -10.84
CA SER A 199 -31.28 8.97 -9.64
C SER A 199 -30.39 9.00 -8.37
N ASP A 200 -30.80 8.27 -7.32
CA ASP A 200 -30.08 8.17 -6.04
C ASP A 200 -28.99 7.09 -6.04
N TRP A 201 -28.82 6.36 -7.16
CA TRP A 201 -27.81 5.31 -7.30
C TRP A 201 -26.61 5.77 -8.10
N SER A 202 -25.43 5.25 -7.74
CA SER A 202 -24.23 5.40 -8.53
C SER A 202 -23.36 4.15 -8.49
N VAL A 203 -22.68 3.86 -9.59
CA VAL A 203 -21.65 2.82 -9.67
C VAL A 203 -20.37 3.43 -10.20
N ALA A 204 -19.25 3.12 -9.54
CA ALA A 204 -17.93 3.62 -9.90
C ALA A 204 -16.86 2.53 -9.82
N VAL A 205 -15.81 2.72 -10.60
CA VAL A 205 -14.53 2.02 -10.44
C VAL A 205 -13.55 3.01 -9.82
N GLU A 206 -12.90 2.59 -8.75
CA GLU A 206 -11.90 3.37 -8.02
C GLU A 206 -10.54 2.70 -8.09
N GLY A 207 -9.49 3.44 -8.44
CA GLY A 207 -8.10 3.02 -8.32
C GLY A 207 -7.42 3.76 -7.17
N ARG A 208 -6.63 3.06 -6.36
CA ARG A 208 -5.86 3.64 -5.25
C ARG A 208 -4.39 3.23 -5.33
N GLY A 209 -3.50 4.19 -5.10
CA GLY A 209 -2.09 3.94 -4.84
C GLY A 209 -1.77 4.38 -3.40
N LEU A 210 -1.28 3.45 -2.59
CA LEU A 210 -1.00 3.63 -1.16
C LEU A 210 0.48 3.39 -0.88
N VAL A 211 1.06 4.19 0.01
CA VAL A 211 2.42 4.04 0.53
C VAL A 211 2.36 3.92 2.03
N SER A 212 2.99 2.88 2.57
CA SER A 212 3.15 2.69 4.01
C SER A 212 4.00 3.79 4.61
N LEU A 213 3.51 4.37 5.70
CA LEU A 213 4.25 5.30 6.55
C LEU A 213 5.12 4.54 7.57
N ALA A 214 4.83 3.25 7.81
CA ALA A 214 5.75 2.40 8.54
C ALA A 214 6.96 2.11 7.65
N LYS A 215 8.14 2.48 8.15
CA LYS A 215 9.44 2.20 7.53
C LYS A 215 10.04 0.88 7.97
N GLU A 216 9.45 0.25 8.99
CA GLU A 216 10.01 -0.92 9.66
C GLU A 216 8.90 -1.92 9.96
N VAL A 217 9.20 -3.21 9.76
CA VAL A 217 8.32 -4.33 10.13
C VAL A 217 9.13 -5.29 10.99
N GLU A 218 8.78 -5.41 12.26
CA GLU A 218 9.52 -6.21 13.26
C GLU A 218 11.03 -5.90 13.29
N GLY A 219 11.39 -4.62 13.20
CA GLY A 219 12.77 -4.14 13.23
C GLY A 219 13.55 -4.29 11.92
N VAL A 220 12.88 -4.67 10.83
CA VAL A 220 13.49 -4.74 9.48
C VAL A 220 13.07 -3.53 8.66
N PRO A 221 14.01 -2.71 8.15
CA PRO A 221 13.69 -1.57 7.31
C PRO A 221 13.12 -2.03 5.97
N LEU A 222 11.89 -1.61 5.68
CA LEU A 222 11.10 -2.08 4.56
C LEU A 222 10.13 -0.99 4.08
N GLY A 223 10.25 -0.61 2.80
CA GLY A 223 9.21 0.15 2.11
C GLY A 223 8.05 -0.77 1.73
N THR A 224 6.81 -0.31 1.92
CA THR A 224 5.63 -1.03 1.42
C THR A 224 4.75 -0.09 0.60
N THR A 225 4.36 -0.52 -0.59
CA THR A 225 3.37 0.17 -1.43
C THR A 225 2.24 -0.79 -1.78
N ALA A 226 1.03 -0.29 -1.97
CA ALA A 226 -0.11 -1.09 -2.38
C ALA A 226 -0.88 -0.38 -3.49
N PHE A 227 -1.36 -1.14 -4.46
CA PHE A 227 -2.24 -0.67 -5.52
C PHE A 227 -3.54 -1.46 -5.44
N THR A 228 -4.69 -0.78 -5.41
CA THR A 228 -5.99 -1.43 -5.34
C THR A 228 -6.93 -0.87 -6.39
N ALA A 229 -7.80 -1.70 -6.93
CA ALA A 229 -8.93 -1.30 -7.75
C ALA A 229 -10.22 -1.83 -7.08
N ALA A 230 -11.24 -0.99 -6.98
CA ALA A 230 -12.51 -1.34 -6.35
C ALA A 230 -13.69 -1.00 -7.25
N THR A 231 -14.69 -1.88 -7.31
CA THR A 231 -16.00 -1.54 -7.82
C THR A 231 -16.89 -1.13 -6.66
N VAL A 232 -17.51 0.03 -6.76
CA VAL A 232 -18.28 0.65 -5.68
C VAL A 232 -19.71 0.89 -6.17
N ALA A 233 -20.70 0.41 -5.43
CA ALA A 233 -22.12 0.66 -5.68
C ALA A 233 -22.69 1.43 -4.49
N CYS A 234 -23.20 2.63 -4.72
CA CYS A 234 -23.65 3.55 -3.68
C CYS A 234 -25.13 3.91 -3.81
N LEU A 235 -25.75 4.08 -2.65
CA LEU A 235 -27.02 4.78 -2.48
C LEU A 235 -26.72 6.15 -1.86
N ARG A 236 -27.16 7.23 -2.51
CA ARG A 236 -26.90 8.62 -2.14
C ARG A 236 -28.17 9.27 -1.62
N GLY A 237 -28.06 9.92 -0.47
CA GLY A 237 -29.03 10.89 0.01
C GLY A 237 -28.57 12.33 -0.28
N ARG A 238 -29.23 13.30 0.35
CA ARG A 238 -28.92 14.73 0.18
C ARG A 238 -27.50 15.11 0.62
N HIS A 239 -27.04 14.53 1.73
CA HIS A 239 -25.74 14.81 2.32
C HIS A 239 -24.94 13.55 2.63
N LEU A 240 -25.60 12.42 2.86
CA LEU A 240 -24.96 11.16 3.24
C LEU A 240 -25.01 10.15 2.09
N PHE A 241 -24.09 9.22 2.08
CA PHE A 241 -24.14 8.07 1.17
C PHE A 241 -23.63 6.80 1.87
N GLY A 242 -24.12 5.66 1.40
CA GLY A 242 -23.64 4.33 1.79
C GLY A 242 -23.33 3.50 0.57
N CYS A 243 -22.21 2.78 0.59
CA CYS A 243 -21.78 1.96 -0.52
C CYS A 243 -21.36 0.56 -0.08
N GLY A 244 -21.59 -0.41 -0.96
CA GLY A 244 -20.85 -1.68 -0.96
C GLY A 244 -19.68 -1.60 -1.93
N LEU A 245 -18.56 -2.24 -1.59
CA LEU A 245 -17.39 -2.30 -2.46
C LEU A 245 -16.78 -3.71 -2.53
N ALA A 246 -16.26 -4.05 -3.70
CA ALA A 246 -15.42 -5.22 -3.93
C ALA A 246 -14.06 -4.73 -4.43
N THR A 247 -12.99 -5.15 -3.76
CA THR A 247 -11.63 -4.65 -3.98
C THR A 247 -10.72 -5.79 -4.42
N LEU A 248 -9.93 -5.53 -5.47
CA LEU A 248 -8.77 -6.33 -5.85
C LEU A 248 -7.51 -5.45 -5.73
N GLY A 249 -6.36 -6.03 -5.43
CA GLY A 249 -5.14 -5.24 -5.34
C GLY A 249 -3.87 -6.05 -5.29
N ALA A 250 -2.75 -5.34 -5.21
CA ALA A 250 -1.44 -5.89 -5.01
C ALA A 250 -0.64 -5.11 -3.98
N VAL A 251 0.10 -5.78 -3.09
CA VAL A 251 1.09 -5.19 -2.18
C VAL A 251 2.50 -5.48 -2.70
N ARG A 252 3.34 -4.45 -2.71
CA ARG A 252 4.76 -4.52 -3.04
C ARG A 252 5.58 -4.16 -1.81
N PHE A 253 6.55 -5.02 -1.52
CA PHE A 253 7.53 -4.85 -0.46
C PHE A 253 8.90 -4.54 -1.11
N ALA A 254 9.55 -3.47 -0.68
CA ALA A 254 10.84 -3.01 -1.17
C ALA A 254 11.83 -2.97 0.02
N PRO A 255 12.63 -4.02 0.24
CA PRO A 255 13.63 -4.02 1.32
C PRO A 255 14.74 -3.03 1.04
N GLU A 256 15.23 -2.34 2.08
CA GLU A 256 16.38 -1.45 1.96
C GLU A 256 17.69 -2.25 1.92
N GLU A 257 17.86 -3.25 2.80
CA GLU A 257 19.01 -4.18 2.90
C GLU A 257 18.70 -5.24 3.99
N PRO A 258 19.06 -6.54 3.90
CA PRO A 258 19.43 -7.38 2.74
C PRO A 258 18.22 -8.10 2.06
N TRP A 259 18.50 -8.73 0.91
CA TRP A 259 17.62 -9.02 -0.23
C TRP A 259 16.91 -10.40 -0.16
N ASP A 260 16.93 -11.04 1.00
CA ASP A 260 16.42 -12.42 1.20
C ASP A 260 14.92 -12.45 1.55
N LEU A 261 14.18 -11.40 1.19
CA LEU A 261 12.76 -11.27 1.45
C LEU A 261 11.95 -11.78 0.27
N ARG A 262 11.26 -12.92 0.46
CA ARG A 262 10.32 -13.45 -0.53
C ARG A 262 8.92 -12.97 -0.22
N VAL A 263 8.30 -12.35 -1.21
CA VAL A 263 6.88 -12.02 -1.18
C VAL A 263 6.12 -13.19 -1.78
N ARG A 264 5.35 -13.92 -0.96
CA ARG A 264 4.68 -15.16 -1.41
C ARG A 264 3.29 -14.91 -2.00
N SER A 265 2.57 -13.93 -1.47
CA SER A 265 1.33 -13.44 -2.08
C SER A 265 1.38 -11.93 -2.16
N LYS A 266 1.15 -11.41 -3.36
CA LYS A 266 0.99 -9.99 -3.61
C LYS A 266 -0.48 -9.62 -3.68
N ALA A 267 -1.38 -10.55 -3.99
CA ALA A 267 -2.77 -10.24 -4.26
C ALA A 267 -3.52 -9.88 -2.96
N LEU A 268 -4.39 -8.88 -3.06
CA LEU A 268 -5.38 -8.53 -2.06
C LEU A 268 -6.76 -8.70 -2.68
N LEU A 269 -7.62 -9.46 -2.03
CA LEU A 269 -9.03 -9.52 -2.36
C LEU A 269 -9.83 -9.13 -1.13
N GLY A 270 -10.82 -8.26 -1.29
CA GLY A 270 -11.64 -7.82 -0.17
C GLY A 270 -13.04 -7.38 -0.55
N ILE A 271 -13.93 -7.40 0.43
CA ILE A 271 -15.30 -6.90 0.33
C ILE A 271 -15.52 -5.96 1.51
N GLY A 272 -16.21 -4.86 1.29
CA GLY A 272 -16.38 -3.85 2.33
C GLY A 272 -17.63 -3.01 2.20
N ALA A 273 -17.76 -2.11 3.16
CA ALA A 273 -18.77 -1.08 3.18
C ALA A 273 -18.11 0.28 3.38
N ARG A 274 -18.71 1.30 2.78
CA ARG A 274 -18.30 2.69 2.91
C ARG A 274 -19.47 3.55 3.33
N LEU A 275 -19.21 4.47 4.24
CA LEU A 275 -20.14 5.53 4.64
C LEU A 275 -19.44 6.88 4.50
N GLY A 276 -20.18 7.88 4.03
CA GLY A 276 -19.60 9.19 3.86
C GLY A 276 -20.62 10.30 3.72
N SER A 277 -20.08 11.50 3.54
CA SER A 277 -20.85 12.71 3.30
C SER A 277 -20.34 13.43 2.05
N ALA A 278 -21.26 13.99 1.28
CA ALA A 278 -20.97 14.76 0.07
C ALA A 278 -21.60 16.15 0.16
N TRP A 279 -20.81 17.16 -0.17
CA TRP A 279 -21.18 18.57 -0.15
C TRP A 279 -21.00 19.14 -1.56
N ARG A 280 -22.09 19.70 -2.12
CA ARG A 280 -22.04 20.34 -3.42
C ARG A 280 -21.36 21.70 -3.28
N LEU A 281 -20.27 21.90 -4.01
CA LEU A 281 -19.62 23.20 -4.15
C LEU A 281 -20.25 24.02 -5.28
N SER A 282 -20.70 23.33 -6.33
CA SER A 282 -21.40 23.92 -7.48
C SER A 282 -22.31 22.87 -8.12
N ASP A 283 -22.89 23.19 -9.28
CA ASP A 283 -23.67 22.21 -10.06
C ASP A 283 -22.83 21.06 -10.61
N ARG A 284 -21.53 21.29 -10.86
CA ARG A 284 -20.62 20.31 -11.44
C ARG A 284 -19.64 19.71 -10.44
N TRP A 285 -19.40 20.36 -9.31
CA TRP A 285 -18.36 19.95 -8.36
C TRP A 285 -18.94 19.64 -6.99
N SER A 286 -18.47 18.54 -6.41
CA SER A 286 -18.74 18.18 -5.02
C SER A 286 -17.46 17.77 -4.30
N VAL A 287 -17.40 18.04 -3.00
CA VAL A 287 -16.41 17.50 -2.08
C VAL A 287 -17.05 16.38 -1.30
N HIS A 288 -16.31 15.33 -0.98
CA HIS A 288 -16.80 14.26 -0.14
C HIS A 288 -15.73 13.78 0.83
N ALA A 289 -16.18 13.32 1.99
CA ALA A 289 -15.36 12.63 2.98
C ALA A 289 -16.00 11.27 3.27
N HIS A 290 -15.20 10.24 3.51
CA HIS A 290 -15.70 8.91 3.77
C HIS A 290 -14.83 8.12 4.74
N ALA A 291 -15.46 7.11 5.34
CA ALA A 291 -14.83 6.03 6.08
C ALA A 291 -15.24 4.68 5.44
N GLU A 292 -14.30 3.77 5.35
CA GLU A 292 -14.44 2.45 4.76
C GLU A 292 -13.94 1.39 5.73
N ALA A 293 -14.64 0.25 5.75
CA ALA A 293 -14.18 -0.97 6.39
C ALA A 293 -14.26 -2.12 5.37
N SER A 294 -13.20 -2.92 5.28
CA SER A 294 -13.11 -4.05 4.35
C SER A 294 -12.63 -5.31 5.06
N GLY A 295 -13.28 -6.44 4.77
CA GLY A 295 -12.77 -7.76 5.10
C GLY A 295 -11.81 -8.22 4.01
N ILE A 296 -10.59 -8.56 4.39
CA ILE A 296 -9.57 -9.09 3.48
C ILE A 296 -9.76 -10.61 3.42
N VAL A 297 -10.14 -11.11 2.24
CA VAL A 297 -10.44 -12.53 1.99
C VAL A 297 -9.15 -13.30 1.73
N GLU A 298 -8.19 -12.68 1.04
CA GLU A 298 -6.88 -13.26 0.76
C GLU A 298 -5.78 -12.43 1.43
N GLU A 299 -5.06 -13.05 2.36
CA GLU A 299 -4.03 -12.38 3.16
C GLU A 299 -2.76 -12.13 2.36
N ALA A 300 -2.24 -10.90 2.43
CA ALA A 300 -0.88 -10.62 2.03
C ALA A 300 0.07 -11.16 3.10
N ARG A 301 1.03 -11.99 2.69
CA ARG A 301 2.02 -12.61 3.59
C ARG A 301 3.44 -12.28 3.17
N LEU A 302 4.19 -11.69 4.08
CA LEU A 302 5.63 -11.49 3.97
C LEU A 302 6.35 -12.57 4.76
N ARG A 303 7.27 -13.30 4.12
CA ARG A 303 8.13 -14.28 4.80
C ARG A 303 9.58 -14.03 4.41
N ARG A 304 10.47 -13.87 5.39
CA ARG A 304 11.91 -13.92 5.15
C ARG A 304 12.31 -15.36 4.84
N GLN A 305 13.07 -15.58 3.76
CA GLN A 305 13.67 -16.89 3.51
C GLN A 305 14.88 -17.02 4.44
N VAL A 306 14.89 -18.05 5.28
CA VAL A 306 16.03 -18.34 6.14
C VAL A 306 16.99 -19.21 5.33
N ASP A 307 18.17 -18.68 5.01
CA ASP A 307 19.25 -19.51 4.49
C ASP A 307 19.70 -20.47 5.61
N HIS A 308 19.80 -21.77 5.31
CA HIS A 308 19.95 -22.84 6.30
C HIS A 308 21.20 -22.75 7.21
N GLY A 309 22.09 -21.78 7.00
CA GLY A 309 23.35 -21.63 7.73
C GLY A 309 23.32 -20.68 8.94
N VAL A 310 22.36 -19.76 9.04
CA VAL A 310 22.33 -18.75 10.13
C VAL A 310 20.88 -18.46 10.48
N THR A 311 20.48 -18.67 11.75
CA THR A 311 19.07 -18.70 12.17
C THR A 311 18.64 -17.42 12.90
N PRO A 312 18.29 -16.31 12.21
CA PRO A 312 17.33 -15.37 12.77
C PRO A 312 15.92 -15.98 12.68
N ALA A 313 15.04 -15.60 13.61
CA ALA A 313 13.65 -16.02 13.60
C ALA A 313 12.97 -15.59 12.27
N PRO A 314 12.06 -16.41 11.72
CA PRO A 314 11.35 -16.06 10.49
C PRO A 314 10.51 -14.80 10.70
N LEU A 315 10.80 -13.75 9.93
CA LEU A 315 9.94 -12.56 9.84
C LEU A 315 8.59 -13.00 9.25
N TYR A 316 7.49 -12.77 9.97
CA TYR A 316 6.16 -13.15 9.53
C TYR A 316 5.20 -11.97 9.70
N TRP A 317 4.93 -11.27 8.60
CA TRP A 317 3.84 -10.31 8.56
C TRP A 317 2.67 -10.85 7.75
N THR A 318 1.48 -10.73 8.33
CA THR A 318 0.19 -10.98 7.69
C THR A 318 -0.65 -9.72 7.73
N SER A 319 -1.31 -9.39 6.62
CA SER A 319 -2.36 -8.39 6.64
C SER A 319 -3.45 -8.81 7.64
N PRO A 320 -3.91 -7.90 8.52
CA PRO A 320 -5.07 -8.16 9.36
C PRO A 320 -6.29 -8.58 8.52
N PRO A 321 -7.22 -9.39 9.05
CA PRO A 321 -8.43 -9.78 8.33
C PRO A 321 -9.37 -8.60 8.07
N LEU A 322 -9.15 -7.46 8.73
CA LEU A 322 -9.93 -6.24 8.60
C LEU A 322 -9.03 -5.06 8.24
N GLY A 323 -9.39 -4.36 7.16
CA GLY A 323 -8.84 -3.07 6.77
C GLY A 323 -9.81 -1.94 7.06
N ALA A 324 -9.28 -0.74 7.28
CA ALA A 324 -10.06 0.48 7.37
C ALA A 324 -9.40 1.59 6.58
N ALA A 325 -10.19 2.50 6.00
CA ALA A 325 -9.66 3.65 5.29
C ALA A 325 -10.52 4.89 5.50
N PHE A 326 -9.87 6.05 5.51
CA PHE A 326 -10.50 7.37 5.54
C PHE A 326 -10.05 8.14 4.33
N GLY A 327 -11.00 8.77 3.63
CA GLY A 327 -10.70 9.51 2.41
C GLY A 327 -11.40 10.84 2.33
N LEU A 328 -10.77 11.76 1.61
CA LEU A 328 -11.31 13.06 1.22
C LEU A 328 -11.08 13.23 -0.27
N GLY A 329 -12.10 13.66 -1.01
CA GLY A 329 -11.98 13.82 -2.45
C GLY A 329 -12.92 14.86 -3.03
N VAL A 330 -12.70 15.13 -4.31
CA VAL A 330 -13.54 15.96 -5.16
C VAL A 330 -14.09 15.12 -6.31
N THR A 331 -15.31 15.40 -6.72
CA THR A 331 -15.97 14.74 -7.85
C THR A 331 -16.54 15.79 -8.80
N ALA A 332 -16.26 15.64 -10.08
CA ALA A 332 -16.85 16.38 -11.18
C ALA A 332 -17.97 15.56 -11.84
N SER A 333 -19.10 16.18 -12.13
CA SER A 333 -20.23 15.58 -12.86
C SER A 333 -20.37 16.20 -14.25
N TYR A 334 -20.61 15.34 -15.25
CA TYR A 334 -20.78 15.67 -16.66
C TYR A 334 -22.12 15.16 -17.19
#